data_AF-A0A9Q3MD42-F1
#
_entry.id   AF-A0A9Q3MD42-F1
#
_cell.length_a   1.000
_cell.length_b   1.000
_cell.length_c   1.000
_cell.angle_alpha   90.00
_cell.angle_beta   90.00
_cell.angle_gamma   90.00
#
_symmetry.space_group_name_H-M   'P 1'
#
loop_
_entity.id
_entity.type
_entity.pdbx_description
1 polymer ?
#
loop_
_entity_poly.entity_id
_entity_poly.type
_entity_poly.pdbx_seq_one_letter_code
_entity_poly.pdbx_strand_id
1 'polypeptide(L)' 'EVVARLRADAGIAPGQHTRLAFNLDKAVFFDPETQARIA' A
#
# COMPACT_ATOMS: atom_id res chain seq x y z
N GLU A 1 -6.21 -8.73 -2.50
CA GLU A 1 -5.18 -8.39 -3.51
C GLU A 1 -4.66 -7.00 -3.20
N VAL A 2 -3.34 -6.77 -3.32
CA VAL A 2 -2.72 -5.46 -3.02
C VAL A 2 -1.86 -5.09 -4.22
N VAL A 3 -2.10 -3.91 -4.78
CA VAL A 3 -1.34 -3.38 -5.92
C VAL A 3 -0.49 -2.22 -5.44
N ALA A 4 0.83 -2.32 -5.63
CA ALA A 4 1.78 -1.24 -5.33
C ALA A 4 2.49 -0.81 -6.61
N ARG A 5 2.66 0.50 -6.81
CA ARG A 5 3.42 1.04 -7.93
C ARG A 5 4.84 1.36 -7.48
N LEU A 6 5.81 0.71 -8.10
CA LEU A 6 7.23 0.94 -7.89
C LEU A 6 7.80 1.86 -8.96
N ARG A 7 9.01 2.37 -8.71
CA ARG A 7 9.77 3.07 -9.75
C ARG A 7 10.23 2.08 -10.82
N ALA A 8 10.42 2.58 -12.04
CA ALA A 8 10.81 1.75 -13.19
C ALA A 8 12.22 1.13 -13.05
N ASP A 9 13.08 1.73 -12.24
CA ASP A 9 14.44 1.29 -11.93
C ASP A 9 14.51 0.38 -10.68
N ALA A 10 13.36 0.02 -10.09
CA ALA A 10 13.33 -0.89 -8.96
C ALA A 10 13.72 -2.32 -9.41
N GLY A 11 14.90 -2.78 -8.99
CA GLY A 11 15.38 -4.14 -9.24
C GLY A 11 14.64 -5.19 -8.42
N ILE A 12 13.42 -5.52 -8.82
CA ILE A 12 12.60 -6.56 -8.19
C ILE A 12 12.39 -7.75 -9.14
N ALA A 13 12.45 -8.95 -8.58
CA ALA A 13 12.14 -10.19 -9.29
C ALA A 13 10.97 -10.94 -8.62
N PRO A 14 10.20 -11.76 -9.36
CA PRO A 14 9.19 -12.64 -8.77
C PRO A 14 9.79 -13.55 -7.69
N GLY A 15 9.11 -13.71 -6.56
CA GLY A 15 9.58 -14.51 -5.43
C GLY A 15 10.62 -13.82 -4.53
N GLN A 16 11.12 -12.63 -4.91
CA GLN A 16 12.01 -11.85 -4.06
C GLN A 16 11.22 -11.07 -3.02
N HIS A 17 11.64 -11.15 -1.75
CA HIS A 17 11.13 -10.25 -0.71
C HIS A 17 11.72 -8.86 -0.91
N THR A 18 10.86 -7.85 -1.03
CA THR A 18 11.24 -6.45 -1.15
C THR A 18 10.52 -5.61 -0.10
N ARG A 19 11.17 -4.54 0.38
CA ARG A 19 10.58 -3.63 1.35
C ARG A 19 9.82 -2.52 0.63
N LEU A 20 8.50 -2.49 0.81
CA LEU A 20 7.66 -1.39 0.34
C LEU A 20 7.54 -0.33 1.44
N ALA A 21 7.92 0.91 1.12
CA ALA A 21 7.68 2.05 1.99
C ALA A 21 6.31 2.66 1.67
N PHE A 22 5.44 2.76 2.67
CA PHE A 22 4.13 3.37 2.54
C PHE A 22 4.13 4.78 3.13
N ASN A 23 3.56 5.74 2.39
CA ASN A 23 3.28 7.06 2.94
C ASN A 23 2.02 6.97 3.81
N LEU A 24 2.20 7.11 5.12
CA LEU A 24 1.11 7.02 6.09
C LEU A 24 0.26 8.30 6.17
N ASP A 25 0.77 9.45 5.69
CA ASP A 25 -0.03 10.68 5.60
C ASP A 25 -1.18 10.54 4.60
N LYS A 26 -1.07 9.59 3.66
CA LYS A 26 -2.11 9.26 2.68
C LYS A 26 -2.96 8.06 3.11
N ALA A 27 -2.74 7.52 4.30
CA ALA A 27 -3.55 6.43 4.80
C ALA A 27 -4.96 6.94 5.10
N VAL A 28 -5.96 6.17 4.69
CA VAL A 28 -7.37 6.45 4.97
C VAL A 28 -7.95 5.21 5.64
N PHE A 29 -8.59 5.39 6.78
CA PHE A 29 -9.24 4.31 7.51
C PHE A 29 -10.75 4.39 7.30
N PHE A 30 -11.39 3.23 7.33
CA PHE A 30 -12.83 3.10 7.16
C PHE A 30 -13.40 2.24 8.28
N ASP A 31 -14.58 2.63 8.74
CA ASP A 31 -15.42 1.83 9.62
C ASP A 31 -15.95 0.60 8.84
N PRO A 32 -15.75 -0.63 9.31
CA PRO A 32 -16.21 -1.82 8.59
C PRO A 32 -17.74 -1.98 8.60
N GLU A 33 -18.45 -1.42 9.57
CA GLU A 33 -19.92 -1.53 9.70
C GLU A 33 -20.62 -0.45 8.89
N THR A 34 -20.14 0.79 8.98
CA THR A 34 -20.81 1.95 8.37
C THR A 34 -20.17 2.39 7.05
N GLN A 35 -18.98 1.88 6.72
CA GLN A 35 -18.14 2.31 5.59
C GLN A 35 -17.75 3.80 5.67
N ALA A 36 -18.01 4.45 6.80
CA ALA A 36 -17.63 5.84 7.03
C ALA A 36 -16.10 5.94 7.12
N ARG A 37 -15.54 7.01 6.57
CA ARG A 37 -14.14 7.30 6.77
C ARG A 37 -13.88 7.69 8.23
N ILE A 38 -12.89 7.05 8.85
CA ILE A 38 -12.40 7.37 10.19
C ILE A 38 -10.97 7.92 10.02
N ALA A 39 -10.70 9.10 10.60
CA ALA A 39 -9.47 9.90 10.43
C ALA A 39 -9.35 10.74 9.14
#